data_AF-A0AAD8I9X8-F1
#
_entry.id   AF-A0AAD8I9X8-F1
#
_cell.length_a   1.000
_cell.length_b   1.000
_cell.length_c   1.000
_cell.angle_alpha   90.00
_cell.angle_beta   90.00
_cell.angle_gamma   90.00
#
_symmetry.space_group_name_H-M   'P 1'
#
loop_
_entity.id
_entity.type
_entity.pdbx_description
1 polymer ?
#
loop_
_entity_poly.entity_id
_entity_poly.type
_entity_poly.pdbx_seq_one_letter_code
_entity_poly.pdbx_strand_id
1 'polypeptide(L)'
;MIISTRDGKKFRLTGLYREPDRSKRRETWALIRTLTDRNSFPWAIIGDMNNVVSQEDKRGGRVYPQWLIQGFRDIIDDCALIDMPLIGYPFTWERCRGTENWVEVRLDRALVSESFLHLSKGAKLINLEVLEWGGETNWKKKWSNISLIFSKLLTLNGVRLQAAS
;
A
#
# COMPACT_ATOMS: atom_id res chain seq x y z
N MET A 1 -15.22 0.16 1.06
CA MET A 1 -16.13 1.30 0.80
C MET A 1 -16.35 1.44 -0.70
N ILE A 2 -17.54 1.84 -1.17
CA ILE A 2 -17.78 2.21 -2.57
C ILE A 2 -17.67 3.74 -2.68
N ILE A 3 -16.84 4.22 -3.61
CA ILE A 3 -16.60 5.64 -3.88
C ILE A 3 -17.24 5.98 -5.23
N SER A 4 -17.95 7.10 -5.29
CA SER A 4 -18.50 7.65 -6.54
C SER A 4 -17.66 8.85 -6.98
N THR A 5 -17.29 8.90 -8.25
CA THR A 5 -16.60 10.02 -8.87
C THR A 5 -17.61 11.10 -9.29
N ARG A 6 -17.12 12.31 -9.62
CA ARG A 6 -17.98 13.43 -10.05
C ARG A 6 -18.74 13.14 -11.35
N ASP A 7 -18.19 12.30 -12.22
CA ASP A 7 -18.81 11.84 -13.47
C ASP A 7 -19.70 10.59 -13.29
N GLY A 8 -20.03 10.23 -12.05
CA GLY A 8 -21.00 9.17 -11.72
C GLY A 8 -20.45 7.74 -11.77
N LYS A 9 -19.17 7.55 -12.11
CA LYS A 9 -18.52 6.23 -12.05
C LYS A 9 -18.30 5.82 -10.60
N LYS A 10 -18.19 4.50 -10.36
CA LYS A 10 -18.01 3.94 -9.03
C LYS A 10 -16.84 2.98 -8.99
N PHE A 11 -16.12 2.98 -7.88
CA PHE A 11 -15.06 2.00 -7.59
C PHE A 11 -15.12 1.59 -6.12
N ARG A 12 -14.62 0.39 -5.81
CA ARG A 12 -14.41 -0.08 -4.45
C ARG A 12 -13.03 0.33 -3.98
N LEU A 13 -12.96 0.89 -2.78
CA LEU A 13 -11.74 1.15 -2.04
C LEU A 13 -11.71 0.25 -0.79
N THR A 14 -10.65 -0.52 -0.64
CA THR A 14 -10.38 -1.33 0.56
C THR A 14 -9.12 -0.80 1.22
N GLY A 15 -9.26 -0.29 2.45
CA GLY A 15 -8.11 -0.03 3.30
C GLY A 15 -7.64 -1.35 3.93
N LEU A 16 -6.35 -1.62 3.88
CA LEU A 16 -5.75 -2.79 4.49
C LEU A 16 -4.71 -2.33 5.50
N TYR A 17 -4.97 -2.60 6.77
CA TYR A 17 -4.01 -2.40 7.85
C TYR A 17 -3.80 -3.75 8.51
N ARG A 18 -2.59 -4.29 8.41
CA ARG A 18 -2.38 -5.70 8.68
C ARG A 18 -1.61 -5.98 9.97
N GLU A 19 -2.07 -7.01 10.67
CA GLU A 19 -1.43 -7.64 11.80
C GLU A 19 0.03 -8.05 11.49
N PRO A 20 1.03 -7.62 12.30
CA PRO A 20 2.45 -7.91 12.08
C PRO A 20 2.83 -9.41 12.13
N ASP A 21 1.95 -10.27 12.63
CA ASP A 21 2.19 -11.70 12.69
C ASP A 21 2.25 -12.36 11.29
N ARG A 22 3.39 -12.98 11.00
CA ARG A 22 3.63 -13.72 9.76
C ARG A 22 2.74 -14.95 9.63
N SER A 23 2.34 -15.58 10.73
CA SER A 23 1.53 -16.80 10.74
C SER A 23 0.17 -16.57 10.08
N LYS A 24 -0.40 -15.38 10.28
CA LYS A 24 -1.69 -14.99 9.72
C LYS A 24 -1.59 -14.61 8.26
N ARG A 25 -0.41 -14.60 7.63
CA ARG A 25 -0.21 -14.08 6.26
C ARG A 25 -1.17 -14.67 5.23
N ARG A 26 -1.43 -15.96 5.37
CA ARG A 26 -2.38 -16.72 4.55
C ARG A 26 -3.84 -16.27 4.70
N GLU A 27 -4.26 -15.80 5.87
CA GLU A 27 -5.63 -15.26 6.09
C GLU A 27 -5.85 -13.96 5.32
N THR A 28 -4.85 -13.08 5.37
CA THR A 28 -4.55 -12.00 4.41
C THR A 28 -5.01 -12.27 2.99
N TRP A 29 -4.27 -13.22 2.46
CA TRP A 29 -4.31 -13.68 1.09
C TRP A 29 -5.67 -14.30 0.76
N ALA A 30 -6.21 -15.16 1.64
CA ALA A 30 -7.55 -15.71 1.49
C ALA A 30 -8.65 -14.65 1.52
N LEU A 31 -8.51 -13.62 2.36
CA LEU A 31 -9.44 -12.49 2.42
C LEU A 31 -9.42 -11.68 1.13
N ILE A 32 -8.24 -11.40 0.57
CA ILE A 32 -8.13 -10.68 -0.71
C ILE A 32 -8.81 -11.48 -1.83
N ARG A 33 -8.58 -12.79 -1.93
CA ARG A 33 -9.29 -13.66 -2.90
C ARG A 33 -10.81 -13.60 -2.70
N THR A 34 -11.27 -13.78 -1.47
CA THR A 34 -12.71 -13.71 -1.14
C THR A 34 -13.34 -12.36 -1.49
N LEU A 35 -12.61 -11.26 -1.27
CA LEU A 35 -13.07 -9.92 -1.62
C LEU A 35 -13.09 -9.70 -3.13
N THR A 36 -12.15 -10.31 -3.86
CA THR A 36 -12.09 -10.30 -5.34
C THR A 36 -13.34 -10.96 -5.91
N ASP A 37 -13.65 -12.19 -5.49
CA ASP A 37 -14.80 -12.97 -5.98
C ASP A 37 -16.14 -12.25 -5.76
N ARG A 38 -16.23 -11.45 -4.68
CA ARG A 38 -17.45 -10.73 -4.28
C ARG A 38 -17.47 -9.28 -4.77
N ASN A 39 -16.55 -8.87 -5.62
CA ASN A 39 -16.42 -7.49 -6.05
C ASN A 39 -16.74 -7.32 -7.54
N SER A 40 -17.80 -6.57 -7.81
CA SER A 40 -18.27 -6.24 -9.16
C SER A 40 -17.88 -4.82 -9.62
N PHE A 41 -17.03 -4.12 -8.87
CA PHE A 41 -16.60 -2.75 -9.17
C PHE A 41 -15.11 -2.70 -9.51
N PRO A 42 -14.63 -1.71 -10.28
CA PRO A 42 -13.22 -1.35 -10.29
C PRO A 42 -12.69 -1.26 -8.86
N TRP A 43 -11.53 -1.84 -8.58
CA TRP A 43 -11.07 -2.04 -7.21
C TRP A 43 -9.69 -1.46 -6.97
N ALA A 44 -9.53 -0.82 -5.82
CA ALA A 44 -8.25 -0.42 -5.26
C ALA A 44 -8.15 -0.91 -3.81
N ILE A 45 -7.05 -1.57 -3.48
CA ILE A 45 -6.64 -1.93 -2.13
C ILE A 45 -5.43 -1.07 -1.79
N ILE A 46 -5.49 -0.33 -0.68
CA ILE A 46 -4.40 0.54 -0.25
C ILE A 46 -4.06 0.31 1.21
N GLY A 47 -2.77 0.40 1.55
CA GLY A 47 -2.29 0.42 2.93
C GLY A 47 -1.05 -0.43 3.17
N ASP A 48 -0.77 -0.69 4.44
CA ASP A 48 0.37 -1.49 4.90
C ASP A 48 0.07 -2.98 4.70
N MET A 49 0.69 -3.56 3.67
CA MET A 49 0.53 -4.97 3.33
C MET A 49 1.42 -5.89 4.17
N ASN A 50 2.42 -5.32 4.84
CA ASN A 50 3.49 -6.03 5.55
C ASN A 50 4.15 -7.15 4.71
N ASN A 51 4.14 -7.02 3.37
CA ASN A 51 4.69 -7.98 2.42
C ASN A 51 5.44 -7.25 1.31
N VAL A 52 6.48 -7.92 0.79
CA VAL A 52 7.31 -7.41 -0.30
C VAL A 52 7.08 -8.25 -1.55
N VAL A 53 7.14 -7.63 -2.73
CA VAL A 53 6.99 -8.32 -4.03
C VAL A 53 8.33 -8.65 -4.66
N SER A 54 9.44 -8.10 -4.15
CA SER A 54 10.80 -8.46 -4.59
C SER A 54 11.81 -8.32 -3.44
N GLN A 55 13.02 -8.82 -3.63
CA GLN A 55 14.12 -8.55 -2.69
C GLN A 55 14.55 -7.07 -2.74
N GLU A 56 14.32 -6.37 -3.86
CA GLU A 56 14.67 -4.95 -4.05
C GLU A 56 13.81 -4.01 -3.20
N ASP A 57 12.61 -4.46 -2.82
CA ASP A 57 11.74 -3.77 -1.88
C ASP A 57 12.31 -3.72 -0.45
N LYS A 58 13.50 -4.28 -0.21
CA LYS A 58 14.15 -4.29 1.09
C LYS A 58 15.65 -4.02 0.96
N ARG A 59 16.16 -3.14 1.82
CA ARG A 59 17.60 -2.84 1.96
C ARG A 59 18.07 -3.14 3.39
N GLY A 60 19.27 -3.69 3.52
CA GLY A 60 19.92 -4.00 4.81
C GLY A 60 19.31 -5.20 5.55
N GLY A 61 19.98 -5.73 6.56
CA GLY A 61 19.51 -6.88 7.35
C GLY A 61 19.35 -8.20 6.56
N ARG A 62 18.62 -9.17 7.12
CA ARG A 62 18.47 -10.53 6.54
C ARG A 62 17.62 -10.56 5.27
N VAL A 63 17.99 -11.39 4.30
CA VAL A 63 17.20 -11.63 3.06
C VAL A 63 15.74 -11.94 3.39
N TYR A 64 14.81 -11.40 2.59
CA TYR A 64 13.39 -11.65 2.82
C TYR A 64 13.04 -13.10 2.42
N PRO A 65 12.23 -13.85 3.18
CA PRO A 65 11.92 -15.23 2.83
C PRO A 65 11.24 -15.35 1.45
N GLN A 66 11.82 -16.16 0.55
CA GLN A 66 11.34 -16.26 -0.84
C GLN A 66 9.89 -16.74 -0.94
N TRP A 67 9.47 -17.67 -0.07
CA TRP A 67 8.10 -18.17 -0.06
C TRP A 67 7.06 -17.10 0.31
N LEU A 68 7.45 -16.05 1.05
CA LEU A 68 6.57 -14.92 1.35
C LEU A 68 6.42 -13.98 0.15
N ILE A 69 7.51 -13.77 -0.60
CA ILE A 69 7.47 -13.02 -1.86
C ILE A 69 6.58 -13.74 -2.86
N GLN A 70 6.82 -15.04 -3.05
CA GLN A 70 6.07 -15.82 -4.02
C GLN A 70 4.59 -15.87 -3.65
N GLY A 71 4.26 -16.21 -2.39
CA GLY A 71 2.87 -16.25 -1.96
C GLY A 71 2.14 -14.90 -2.05
N PHE A 72 2.85 -13.78 -1.98
CA PHE A 72 2.24 -12.47 -2.21
C PHE A 72 2.05 -12.16 -3.70
N ARG A 73 3.00 -12.54 -4.56
CA ARG A 73 2.86 -12.45 -6.03
C ARG A 73 1.70 -13.30 -6.53
N ASP A 74 1.61 -14.55 -6.06
CA ASP A 74 0.53 -15.47 -6.42
C ASP A 74 -0.84 -14.84 -6.13
N ILE A 75 -0.98 -14.06 -5.05
CA ILE A 75 -2.24 -13.37 -4.73
C ILE A 75 -2.53 -12.20 -5.65
N ILE A 76 -1.50 -11.41 -5.99
CA ILE A 76 -1.63 -10.32 -6.94
C ILE A 76 -2.10 -10.89 -8.29
N ASP A 77 -1.48 -11.99 -8.72
CA ASP A 77 -1.79 -12.66 -9.98
C ASP A 77 -3.18 -13.33 -9.95
N ASP A 78 -3.48 -14.13 -8.92
CA ASP A 78 -4.77 -14.82 -8.74
C ASP A 78 -5.96 -13.84 -8.75
N CYS A 79 -5.75 -12.63 -8.22
CA CYS A 79 -6.78 -11.61 -8.10
C CYS A 79 -6.77 -10.60 -9.27
N ALA A 80 -5.93 -10.83 -10.29
CA ALA A 80 -5.71 -9.92 -11.42
C ALA A 80 -5.47 -8.47 -10.99
N LEU A 81 -4.71 -8.29 -9.91
CA LEU A 81 -4.33 -7.00 -9.36
C LEU A 81 -2.99 -6.55 -9.94
N ILE A 82 -2.81 -5.25 -9.94
CA ILE A 82 -1.60 -4.57 -10.42
C ILE A 82 -1.04 -3.79 -9.24
N ASP A 83 0.22 -4.05 -8.87
CA ASP A 83 0.93 -3.24 -7.88
C ASP A 83 1.35 -1.91 -8.50
N MET A 84 0.74 -0.82 -8.05
CA MET A 84 1.05 0.51 -8.59
C MET A 84 2.49 0.91 -8.25
N PRO A 85 3.23 1.52 -9.18
CA PRO A 85 4.55 2.03 -8.91
C PRO A 85 4.48 3.17 -7.88
N LEU A 86 5.35 3.10 -6.87
CA LEU A 86 5.55 4.17 -5.90
C LEU A 86 6.52 5.21 -6.47
N ILE A 87 6.08 6.46 -6.57
CA ILE A 87 6.89 7.58 -7.05
C ILE A 87 7.54 8.28 -5.85
N GLY A 88 8.84 8.56 -5.95
CA GLY A 88 9.63 9.18 -4.89
C GLY A 88 10.52 8.17 -4.19
N TYR A 89 10.71 8.34 -2.87
CA TYR A 89 11.52 7.40 -2.08
C TYR A 89 10.85 6.01 -2.06
N PRO A 90 11.57 4.91 -2.38
CA PRO A 90 10.93 3.63 -2.64
C PRO A 90 10.57 2.84 -1.37
N PHE A 91 11.09 3.24 -0.19
CA PHE A 91 10.82 2.57 1.08
C PHE A 91 9.81 3.35 1.90
N THR A 92 8.96 2.64 2.64
CA THR A 92 7.87 3.24 3.44
C THR A 92 7.98 2.89 4.92
N TRP A 93 8.91 2.00 5.25
CA TRP A 93 9.27 1.65 6.61
C TRP A 93 10.79 1.56 6.76
N GLU A 94 11.28 1.90 7.95
CA GLU A 94 12.70 1.78 8.28
C GLU A 94 12.93 1.53 9.78
N ARG A 95 14.13 1.05 10.10
CA ARG A 95 14.66 1.01 11.47
C ARG A 95 16.15 1.28 11.51
N CYS A 96 16.63 1.76 12.65
CA CYS A 96 18.06 1.94 12.94
C CYS A 96 18.78 2.86 11.92
N ARG A 97 18.09 3.90 11.43
CA ARG A 97 18.64 4.90 10.51
C ARG A 97 19.97 5.46 11.03
N GLY A 98 20.96 5.55 10.15
CA GLY A 98 22.29 6.10 10.48
C GLY A 98 23.22 5.15 11.24
N THR A 99 22.83 3.89 11.41
CA THR A 99 23.68 2.85 12.03
C THR A 99 24.09 1.78 11.01
N GLU A 100 25.07 0.94 11.36
CA GLU A 100 25.44 -0.25 10.56
C GLU A 100 24.26 -1.24 10.36
N ASN A 101 23.24 -1.17 11.21
CA ASN A 101 22.07 -2.04 11.21
C ASN A 101 20.84 -1.42 10.53
N TRP A 102 21.03 -0.36 9.73
CA TRP A 102 19.93 0.31 9.03
C TRP A 102 19.22 -0.66 8.07
N VAL A 103 17.90 -0.76 8.23
CA VAL A 103 17.03 -1.55 7.36
C VAL A 103 15.89 -0.67 6.86
N GLU A 104 15.58 -0.81 5.58
CA GLU A 104 14.48 -0.12 4.90
C GLU A 104 13.64 -1.13 4.14
N VAL A 105 12.31 -0.95 4.13
CA VAL A 105 11.37 -1.87 3.49
C VAL A 105 10.20 -1.11 2.87
N ARG A 106 9.75 -1.51 1.68
CA ARG A 106 8.50 -1.06 1.07
C ARG A 106 7.35 -1.95 1.52
N LEU A 107 6.55 -1.46 2.47
CA LEU A 107 5.41 -2.20 3.04
C LEU A 107 4.06 -1.64 2.59
N ASP A 108 3.98 -0.34 2.35
CA ASP A 108 2.76 0.33 1.88
C ASP A 108 2.64 0.18 0.36
N ARG A 109 1.47 -0.27 -0.09
CA ARG A 109 1.19 -0.52 -1.51
C ARG A 109 -0.22 -0.11 -1.88
N ALA A 110 -0.41 0.12 -3.18
CA ALA A 110 -1.72 0.22 -3.81
C ALA A 110 -1.84 -0.89 -4.86
N LEU A 111 -2.66 -1.89 -4.58
CA LEU A 111 -2.99 -2.96 -5.50
C LEU A 111 -4.32 -2.62 -6.18
N VAL A 112 -4.35 -2.58 -7.50
CA VAL A 112 -5.52 -2.11 -8.25
C VAL A 112 -5.89 -3.06 -9.37
N SER A 113 -7.18 -3.23 -9.61
CA SER A 113 -7.65 -3.93 -10.82
C SER A 113 -7.36 -3.10 -12.07
N GLU A 114 -7.23 -3.74 -13.23
CA GLU A 114 -7.08 -3.05 -14.52
C GLU A 114 -8.22 -2.04 -14.78
N SER A 115 -9.47 -2.41 -14.49
CA SER A 115 -10.62 -1.52 -14.64
C SER A 115 -10.54 -0.27 -13.77
N PHE A 116 -9.85 -0.33 -12.62
CA PHE A 116 -9.59 0.86 -11.81
C PHE A 116 -8.60 1.79 -12.51
N LEU A 117 -7.51 1.27 -13.11
CA LEU A 117 -6.57 2.10 -13.86
C LEU A 117 -7.23 2.81 -15.05
N HIS A 118 -8.15 2.14 -15.74
CA HIS A 118 -8.94 2.75 -16.82
C HIS A 118 -9.88 3.83 -16.32
N LEU A 119 -10.53 3.63 -15.17
CA LEU A 119 -11.40 4.63 -14.54
C LEU A 119 -10.59 5.83 -14.04
N SER A 120 -9.43 5.56 -13.47
CA SER A 120 -8.56 6.50 -12.76
C SER A 120 -7.32 6.86 -13.59
N LYS A 121 -7.51 7.28 -14.85
CA LYS A 121 -6.40 7.64 -15.75
C LYS A 121 -5.50 8.70 -15.11
N GLY A 122 -4.20 8.38 -15.01
CA GLY A 122 -3.19 9.27 -14.44
C GLY A 122 -3.09 9.23 -12.91
N ALA A 123 -3.76 8.29 -12.23
CA ALA A 123 -3.53 8.04 -10.82
C ALA A 123 -2.06 7.72 -10.54
N LYS A 124 -1.54 8.27 -9.43
CA LYS A 124 -0.15 8.10 -9.00
C LYS A 124 -0.13 7.78 -7.51
N LEU A 125 0.70 6.81 -7.13
CA LEU A 125 1.05 6.54 -5.74
C LEU A 125 2.36 7.28 -5.46
N ILE A 126 2.38 8.18 -4.47
CA ILE A 126 3.52 9.06 -4.20
C ILE A 126 3.94 8.90 -2.74
N ASN A 127 5.25 8.71 -2.50
CA ASN A 127 5.80 8.77 -1.16
C ASN A 127 6.03 10.23 -0.75
N LEU A 128 5.35 10.66 0.32
CA LEU A 128 5.39 12.04 0.81
C LEU A 128 6.59 12.37 1.71
N GLU A 129 7.45 11.40 2.02
CA GLU A 129 8.63 11.61 2.87
C GLU A 129 9.63 12.65 2.29
N VAL A 130 9.36 13.17 1.08
CA VAL A 130 10.18 14.14 0.34
C VAL A 130 9.91 15.61 0.71
N LEU A 131 8.97 15.95 1.62
CA LEU A 131 8.57 17.36 1.82
C LEU A 131 8.96 18.04 3.16
N GLU A 132 9.61 17.36 4.11
CA GLU A 132 10.10 18.04 5.33
C GLU A 132 11.58 18.43 5.20
N TRP A 133 11.84 19.55 4.54
CA TRP A 133 13.10 20.29 4.67
C TRP A 133 13.10 21.04 6.02
N GLY A 134 13.82 20.49 7.01
CA GLY A 134 14.33 21.25 8.16
C GLY A 134 13.77 20.85 9.53
N GLY A 135 14.61 20.16 10.31
CA GLY A 135 14.56 20.18 11.78
C GLY A 135 13.87 18.99 12.47
N GLU A 136 14.69 18.14 13.10
CA GLU A 136 14.35 17.16 14.16
C GLU A 136 13.19 16.17 13.90
N THR A 137 13.55 14.98 13.40
CA THR A 137 12.67 13.80 13.34
C THR A 137 12.32 13.26 14.72
N ASN A 138 11.15 13.64 15.25
CA ASN A 138 10.55 13.01 16.43
C ASN A 138 9.84 11.69 16.03
N TRP A 139 10.55 10.58 16.15
CA TRP A 139 10.11 9.24 15.73
C TRP A 139 8.77 8.80 16.33
N LYS A 140 8.42 9.23 17.55
CA LYS A 140 7.11 8.91 18.17
C LYS A 140 5.93 9.51 17.39
N LYS A 141 6.12 10.66 16.72
CA LYS A 141 5.11 11.25 15.83
C LYS A 141 4.95 10.47 14.51
N LYS A 142 6.02 9.85 14.00
CA LYS A 142 6.00 9.00 12.78
C LYS A 142 5.14 7.75 12.99
N TRP A 143 5.22 7.12 14.17
CA TRP A 143 4.39 5.96 14.53
C TRP A 143 2.92 6.30 14.81
N SER A 144 2.64 7.45 15.44
CA SER A 144 1.26 7.93 15.62
C SER A 144 0.62 8.48 14.33
N ASN A 145 1.43 8.77 13.31
CA ASN A 145 0.97 9.26 12.01
C ASN A 145 0.87 8.17 10.93
N ILE A 146 1.39 6.97 11.14
CA ILE A 146 1.22 5.86 10.18
C ILE A 146 -0.25 5.42 10.10
N SER A 147 -1.02 5.59 11.17
CA SER A 147 -2.49 5.52 11.14
C SER A 147 -3.15 6.72 10.42
N LEU A 148 -2.46 7.85 10.27
CA LEU A 148 -2.92 9.05 9.55
C LEU A 148 -2.53 9.08 8.05
N ILE A 149 -1.69 8.16 7.57
CA ILE A 149 -1.38 8.02 6.13
C ILE A 149 -2.48 7.26 5.36
N PHE A 150 -3.66 7.05 5.97
CA PHE A 150 -4.89 6.85 5.19
C PHE A 150 -5.44 8.17 4.60
N SER A 151 -4.85 9.34 4.89
CA SER A 151 -5.46 10.65 4.62
C SER A 151 -5.19 11.30 3.26
N LYS A 152 -4.09 11.03 2.54
CA LYS A 152 -3.76 11.83 1.35
C LYS A 152 -3.05 11.02 0.25
N LEU A 153 -3.65 11.07 -0.93
CA LEU A 153 -3.14 10.75 -2.28
C LEU A 153 -3.67 9.48 -2.95
N LEU A 154 -4.96 9.53 -3.26
CA LEU A 154 -5.35 9.50 -4.67
C LEU A 154 -5.76 10.93 -5.06
N THR A 155 -4.85 11.72 -5.65
CA THR A 155 -5.27 12.97 -6.31
C THR A 155 -5.92 12.61 -7.65
N LEU A 156 -7.11 12.02 -7.58
CA LEU A 156 -7.96 11.81 -8.74
C LEU A 156 -8.71 13.10 -8.99
N ASN A 157 -8.27 13.93 -9.94
CA ASN A 157 -9.07 14.99 -10.56
C ASN A 157 -10.07 15.71 -9.63
N GLY A 158 -9.62 16.20 -8.46
CA GLY A 158 -10.45 16.95 -7.51
C GLY A 158 -11.39 16.13 -6.59
N VAL A 159 -11.18 14.83 -6.41
CA VAL A 159 -11.90 14.02 -5.40
C VAL A 159 -11.17 14.13 -4.06
N ARG A 160 -11.78 14.84 -3.10
CA ARG A 160 -11.31 14.91 -1.70
C ARG A 160 -11.87 13.69 -0.98
N LEU A 161 -11.03 12.73 -0.61
CA LEU A 161 -11.42 11.58 0.20
C LEU A 161 -11.68 12.07 1.63
N GLN A 162 -12.94 12.09 2.07
CA GLN A 162 -13.29 12.11 3.49
C GLN A 162 -13.48 10.66 3.93
N ALA A 163 -12.65 10.21 4.87
CA ALA A 163 -12.89 8.96 5.58
C ALA A 163 -14.10 9.17 6.51
N ALA A 164 -15.13 8.33 6.39
CA ALA A 164 -16.17 8.25 7.40
C ALA A 164 -15.62 7.43 8.58
N SER A 165 -15.74 8.02 9.77
CA SER A 165 -15.42 7.49 11.09
C SER A 165 -16.11 6.16 11.41
#